data_AF-A0A9E5YHN0-F1
#
_entry.id   AF-A0A9E5YHN0-F1
#
_cell.length_a   1.000
_cell.length_b   1.000
_cell.length_c   1.000
_cell.angle_alpha   90.00
_cell.angle_beta   90.00
_cell.angle_gamma   90.00
#
_symmetry.space_group_name_H-M   'P 1'
#
loop_
_entity.id
_entity.type
_entity.pdbx_description
1 polymer ?
#
loop_
_entity_poly.entity_id
_entity_poly.type
_entity_poly.pdbx_seq_one_letter_code
_entity_poly.pdbx_strand_id
1 'polypeptide(L)'
;MSLIQSDEVFKGKTIRREIYVPLVDKTYYLIEIPFENVDKTLSKLSIYRDITRRKKQEEILWASEAEFKTLFEHITTGVFISSKEVEK
;
A
#
# COMPACT_ATOMS: atom_id res chain seq x y z
N MET A 1 14.61 -9.18 -11.78
CA MET A 1 14.10 -9.55 -10.44
C MET A 1 15.30 -9.77 -9.54
N SER A 2 15.65 -8.75 -8.76
CA SER A 2 16.97 -8.67 -8.11
C SER A 2 17.07 -9.65 -6.93
N LEU A 3 17.99 -10.61 -7.06
CA LEU A 3 18.42 -11.56 -6.02
C LEU A 3 19.08 -10.88 -4.80
N ILE A 4 19.28 -9.56 -4.83
CA ILE A 4 20.14 -8.83 -3.87
C ILE A 4 19.50 -8.66 -2.48
N GLN A 5 18.19 -8.90 -2.31
CA GLN A 5 17.50 -8.59 -1.03
C GLN A 5 17.27 -9.79 -0.10
N SER A 6 17.60 -11.02 -0.50
CA SER A 6 17.55 -12.15 0.44
C SER A 6 18.54 -11.96 1.59
N ASP A 7 19.72 -11.39 1.34
CA ASP A 7 20.79 -11.25 2.33
C ASP A 7 20.45 -10.32 3.50
N GLU A 8 19.57 -9.33 3.32
CA GLU A 8 19.20 -8.41 4.40
C GLU A 8 18.24 -9.02 5.41
N VAL A 9 17.35 -9.91 4.95
CA VAL A 9 16.47 -10.67 5.84
C VAL A 9 17.31 -11.59 6.72
N PHE A 10 18.29 -12.29 6.14
CA PHE A 10 19.20 -13.17 6.90
C PHE A 10 20.14 -12.44 7.87
N LYS A 11 20.21 -11.10 7.84
CA LYS A 11 20.88 -10.27 8.86
C LYS A 11 19.99 -9.96 10.08
N GLY A 12 18.85 -10.64 10.22
CA GLY A 12 17.94 -10.49 11.37
C GLY A 12 16.96 -9.32 11.25
N LYS A 13 16.90 -8.65 10.09
CA LYS A 13 15.99 -7.52 9.88
C LYS A 13 14.67 -7.98 9.28
N THR A 14 13.56 -7.55 9.87
CA THR A 14 12.23 -7.70 9.24
C THR A 14 12.09 -6.69 8.11
N ILE A 15 11.76 -7.16 6.90
CA ILE A 15 11.54 -6.31 5.73
C ILE A 15 10.04 -6.20 5.47
N ARG A 16 9.58 -4.98 5.19
CA ARG A 16 8.19 -4.68 4.81
C ARG A 16 8.20 -3.82 3.55
N ARG A 17 7.49 -4.24 2.50
CA ARG A 17 7.47 -3.53 1.22
C ARG A 17 6.20 -3.83 0.44
N GLU A 18 5.82 -2.89 -0.43
CA GLU A 18 4.84 -3.13 -1.47
C GLU A 18 5.55 -3.59 -2.74
N ILE A 19 5.07 -4.68 -3.34
CA ILE A 19 5.58 -5.19 -4.61
C ILE A 19 4.42 -5.30 -5.60
N TYR A 20 4.57 -4.72 -6.78
CA TYR A 20 3.69 -4.99 -7.90
C TYR A 20 4.20 -6.20 -8.67
N VAL A 21 3.34 -7.17 -8.93
CA VAL A 21 3.66 -8.39 -9.66
C VAL A 21 2.92 -8.35 -11.00
N PRO A 22 3.61 -8.00 -12.11
CA PRO A 22 2.96 -7.81 -13.42
C PRO A 22 2.26 -9.07 -13.94
N LEU A 23 2.80 -10.25 -13.63
CA LEU A 23 2.27 -11.54 -14.13
C LEU A 23 0.82 -11.80 -13.71
N VAL A 24 0.41 -11.27 -12.55
CA VAL A 24 -0.92 -11.49 -11.97
C VAL A 24 -1.70 -10.19 -11.78
N ASP A 25 -1.17 -9.07 -12.28
CA ASP A 25 -1.70 -7.71 -12.11
C ASP A 25 -2.15 -7.40 -10.68
N LYS A 26 -1.29 -7.71 -9.71
CA LYS A 26 -1.60 -7.52 -8.28
C LYS A 26 -0.47 -6.85 -7.56
N THR A 27 -0.85 -6.02 -6.60
CA THR A 27 0.05 -5.39 -5.64
C THR A 27 -0.04 -6.14 -4.33
N TYR A 28 1.09 -6.62 -3.84
CA TYR A 28 1.21 -7.32 -2.58
C TYR A 28 1.99 -6.48 -1.57
N TYR A 29 1.48 -6.43 -0.34
CA TYR A 29 2.28 -6.06 0.81
C TYR A 29 3.03 -7.30 1.31
N LEU A 30 4.33 -7.29 1.11
CA LEU A 30 5.25 -8.35 1.49
C LEU A 30 5.89 -8.04 2.84
N ILE A 31 5.79 -8.98 3.77
CA ILE A 31 6.54 -8.99 5.03
C ILE A 31 7.46 -10.20 5.01
N GLU A 32 8.76 -9.97 5.23
CA GLU A 32 9.75 -11.03 5.37
C GLU A 32 10.34 -10.96 6.78
N ILE A 33 10.16 -12.03 7.55
CA ILE A 33 10.60 -12.12 8.95
C ILE A 33 11.66 -13.23 9.03
N PRO A 34 12.89 -12.93 9.46
CA PRO A 34 13.87 -13.96 9.73
C PRO A 34 13.53 -14.69 11.03
N PHE A 35 13.79 -15.99 11.06
CA PHE A 35 13.69 -16.77 12.28
C PHE A 35 14.76 -17.86 12.28
N GLU A 36 15.19 -18.23 13.48
CA GLU A 36 16.11 -19.33 13.70
C GLU A 36 15.30 -20.62 13.92
N ASN A 37 15.68 -21.67 13.20
CA ASN A 37 15.13 -23.01 13.39
C ASN A 37 15.77 -23.70 14.61
N VAL A 38 15.17 -24.81 15.05
CA VAL A 38 15.69 -25.61 16.18
C VAL A 38 17.12 -26.13 15.91
N ASP A 39 17.48 -26.33 14.66
CA ASP A 39 18.81 -26.78 14.21
C ASP A 39 19.82 -25.63 14.02
N LYS A 40 19.50 -24.41 14.46
CA LYS A 40 20.28 -23.18 14.28
C LYS A 40 20.44 -22.69 12.83
N THR A 41 19.69 -23.25 11.89
CA THR A 41 19.64 -22.70 10.53
C THR A 41 18.76 -21.45 10.51
N LEU A 42 19.14 -20.46 9.70
CA LEU A 42 18.33 -19.25 9.49
C LEU A 42 17.35 -19.50 8.35
N SER A 43 16.07 -19.27 8.62
CA SER A 43 14.99 -19.28 7.63
C SER A 43 14.27 -17.94 7.61
N LYS A 44 13.45 -17.73 6.58
CA LYS A 44 12.59 -16.56 6.49
C LYS A 44 11.14 -16.96 6.26
N LEU A 45 10.24 -16.27 6.95
CA LEU A 45 8.80 -16.34 6.74
C LEU A 45 8.40 -15.18 5.83
N SER A 46 7.91 -15.49 4.63
CA SER A 46 7.41 -14.51 3.68
C SER A 46 5.87 -14.50 3.67
N ILE A 47 5.27 -13.38 4.07
CA ILE A 47 3.83 -13.16 4.07
C ILE A 47 3.48 -12.22 2.92
N TYR A 48 2.64 -12.68 1.99
CA TYR A 48 2.14 -11.90 0.87
C TYR A 48 0.67 -11.56 1.10
N ARG A 49 0.36 -10.28 1.33
CA ARG A 49 -1.01 -9.79 1.45
C ARG A 49 -1.38 -9.04 0.18
N ASP A 50 -2.38 -9.51 -0.56
CA ASP A 50 -2.94 -8.76 -1.69
C ASP A 50 -3.56 -7.46 -1.16
N ILE A 51 -3.05 -6.32 -1.64
CA ILE A 51 -3.54 -4.97 -1.30
C ILE A 51 -4.11 -4.25 -2.53
N THR A 52 -4.27 -4.95 -3.65
CA THR A 52 -4.70 -4.36 -4.94
C THR A 52 -6.01 -3.61 -4.80
N ARG A 53 -7.00 -4.22 -4.12
CA ARG A 53 -8.31 -3.60 -3.91
C ARG A 53 -8.20 -2.28 -3.15
N ARG A 54 -7.36 -2.25 -2.12
CA ARG A 54 -7.15 -1.06 -1.29
C ARG A 54 -6.49 0.06 -2.11
N LYS A 55 -5.44 -0.26 -2.87
CA LYS A 55 -4.73 0.72 -3.71
C LYS A 55 -5.65 1.34 -4.77
N LYS A 56 -6.47 0.52 -5.45
CA LYS A 56 -7.46 1.02 -6.42
C LYS A 56 -8.47 1.98 -5.79
N GLN A 57 -8.90 1.72 -4.55
CA GLN A 57 -9.80 2.63 -3.83
C GLN A 57 -9.11 3.95 -3.47
N GLU A 58 -7.85 3.90 -3.00
CA GLU A 58 -7.05 5.09 -2.71
C GLU A 58 -6.81 5.93 -3.98
N GLU A 59 -6.53 5.29 -5.12
CA GLU A 59 -6.36 5.98 -6.41
C GLU A 59 -7.64 6.67 -6.89
N ILE A 60 -8.80 6.01 -6.78
CA ILE A 60 -10.08 6.62 -7.12
C ILE A 60 -10.37 7.82 -6.23
N LEU A 61 -10.09 7.71 -4.93
CA LEU A 61 -10.27 8.81 -3.99
C LEU A 61 -9.37 10.00 -4.34
N TRP A 62 -8.07 9.76 -4.59
CA TRP A 62 -7.15 10.81 -4.98
C TRP A 62 -7.51 11.47 -6.31
N ALA A 63 -7.96 10.70 -7.31
CA ALA A 63 -8.43 11.26 -8.57
C ALA A 63 -9.66 12.17 -8.34
N SER A 64 -10.62 11.73 -7.54
CA SER A 64 -11.80 12.53 -7.20
C SER A 64 -11.43 13.80 -6.41
N GLU A 65 -10.48 13.73 -5.48
CA GLU A 65 -10.00 14.91 -4.74
C GLU A 65 -9.28 15.90 -5.64
N ALA A 66 -8.45 15.41 -6.59
CA ALA A 66 -7.76 16.25 -7.55
C ALA A 66 -8.73 16.94 -8.53
N GLU A 67 -9.75 16.22 -9.00
CA GLU A 67 -10.82 16.78 -9.83
C GLU A 67 -11.60 17.84 -9.06
N PHE A 68 -12.01 17.54 -7.82
CA PHE A 68 -12.71 18.49 -6.95
C PHE A 68 -11.87 19.76 -6.71
N LYS A 69 -10.59 19.61 -6.37
CA LYS A 69 -9.69 20.74 -6.17
C LYS A 69 -9.56 21.60 -7.44
N THR A 70 -9.40 20.96 -8.59
CA THR A 70 -9.29 21.65 -9.89
C THR A 70 -10.57 22.43 -10.21
N LEU A 71 -11.74 21.85 -9.96
CA LEU A 71 -13.02 22.54 -10.14
C LEU A 71 -13.11 23.77 -9.22
N PHE A 72 -12.75 23.65 -7.95
CA PHE A 72 -12.80 24.77 -7.01
C PHE A 72 -11.79 25.89 -7.32
N GLU A 73 -10.58 25.56 -7.75
CA GLU A 73 -9.56 26.56 -8.11
C GLU A 73 -9.93 27.39 -9.35
N HIS A 74 -10.69 26.80 -10.29
CA HIS A 74 -11.09 27.49 -11.52
C HIS A 74 -12.47 28.15 -11.46
N ILE A 75 -13.26 27.93 -10.40
CA ILE A 75 -14.56 28.58 -10.26
C ILE A 75 -14.37 30.01 -9.73
N THR A 76 -14.76 31.01 -10.51
CA THR A 76 -14.76 32.45 -10.13
C THR A 76 -15.95 32.83 -9.24
N THR A 77 -16.77 31.87 -8.80
CA THR A 77 -18.00 32.08 -8.03
C THR A 77 -17.89 31.42 -6.65
N GLY A 78 -18.34 32.08 -5.59
CA GLY A 78 -18.31 31.48 -4.25
C GLY A 78 -19.16 30.21 -4.17
N VAL A 79 -18.55 29.06 -3.89
CA VAL A 79 -19.24 27.78 -3.66
C VAL A 79 -19.22 27.47 -2.16
N PHE A 80 -20.39 27.24 -1.57
CA PHE A 80 -20.54 26.84 -0.16
C PHE A 80 -21.14 25.43 -0.08
N ILE A 81 -20.46 24.53 0.63
CA ILE A 81 -20.95 23.18 0.91
C ILE A 81 -21.28 23.09 2.40
N SER A 82 -22.52 22.74 2.71
CA SER A 82 -22.97 22.46 4.09
C SER A 82 -23.35 20.99 4.20
N SER A 83 -22.65 20.26 5.07
CA SER A 83 -23.04 18.92 5.48
C SER A 83 -24.19 19.04 6.48
N LYS A 84 -25.32 18.40 6.22
CA LYS A 84 -26.39 18.29 7.21
C LYS A 84 -26.03 17.18 8.19
N GLU A 85 -25.63 17.54 9.40
CA GLU A 85 -25.61 16.57 10.50
C GLU A 85 -27.06 16.21 10.83
N VAL A 86 -27.42 14.95 10.62
CA VAL A 86 -28.71 14.43 11.07
C VAL A 86 -28.56 14.18 12.57
N GLU A 87 -29.02 15.14 13.38
CA GLU A 87 -29.22 14.94 14.82
C GLU A 87 -30.19 13.76 15.02
N LYS A 88 -29.83 12.89 15.96
CA LYS A 88 -30.51 11.64 16.28
C LYS A 88 -31.50 11.82 17.43
#